data_AF-A0AAV4SWY1-F1
#
_entry.id   AF-A0AAV4SWY1-F1
#
_cell.length_a   1.000
_cell.length_b   1.000
_cell.length_c   1.000
_cell.angle_alpha   90.00
_cell.angle_beta   90.00
_cell.angle_gamma   90.00
#
_symmetry.space_group_name_H-M   'P 1'
#
loop_
_entity.id
_entity.type
_entity.pdbx_description
1 polymer ?
#
loop_
_entity_poly.entity_id
_entity_poly.type
_entity_poly.pdbx_seq_one_letter_code
_entity_poly.pdbx_strand_id
1 'polypeptide(L)'
;MAKSSPPASQSTSREENLTSSRLVFNPSKHDNQRNLSCRGDNPQLPDSVLEDTWVLDVLFPPELEVKINKPVPIFEGADVHLSCISRPHPQIV
;
A
#
# COMPACT_ATOMS: atom_id res chain seq x y z
N MET A 1 14.27 1.04 2.08
CA MET A 1 14.28 -0.02 3.12
C MET A 1 13.28 -1.07 2.71
N ALA A 2 13.68 -2.34 2.58
CA ALA A 2 12.76 -3.41 2.20
C ALA A 2 11.82 -3.71 3.38
N LYS A 3 10.50 -3.65 3.14
CA LYS A 3 9.51 -4.04 4.15
C LYS A 3 9.56 -5.57 4.27
N SER A 4 9.77 -6.09 5.48
CA SER A 4 9.75 -7.52 5.73
C SER A 4 8.39 -8.09 5.38
N SER A 5 8.36 -9.35 4.91
CA SER A 5 7.10 -10.04 4.66
C SER A 5 6.23 -10.06 5.92
N PRO A 6 4.93 -9.79 5.81
CA PRO A 6 4.02 -9.83 6.95
C PRO A 6 3.85 -11.25 7.50
N PRO A 7 3.73 -11.42 8.83
CA PRO A 7 3.43 -12.71 9.42
C PRO A 7 2.09 -13.24 8.93
N ALA A 8 2.12 -14.44 8.36
CA ALA A 8 0.96 -15.20 7.93
C ALA A 8 0.90 -16.52 8.70
N SER A 9 -0.31 -16.95 9.06
CA SER A 9 -0.56 -18.23 9.73
C SER A 9 -1.75 -18.91 9.08
N GLN A 10 -1.72 -20.23 9.01
CA GLN A 10 -2.79 -21.04 8.44
C GLN A 10 -3.14 -22.19 9.39
N SER A 11 -4.41 -22.54 9.46
CA SER A 11 -4.91 -23.69 10.21
C SER A 11 -5.96 -24.43 9.40
N THR A 12 -6.01 -25.76 9.56
CA THR A 12 -6.97 -26.62 8.87
C THR A 12 -7.66 -27.52 9.89
N SER A 13 -8.99 -27.49 9.92
CA SER A 13 -9.85 -28.39 10.69
C SER A 13 -10.39 -29.48 9.78
N ARG A 14 -10.09 -30.74 10.10
CA ARG A 14 -10.62 -31.90 9.38
C ARG A 14 -12.08 -32.19 9.74
N GLU A 15 -12.48 -31.89 10.97
CA GLU A 15 -13.84 -32.14 11.44
C GLU A 15 -14.83 -31.15 10.81
N GLU A 16 -14.42 -29.90 10.63
CA GLU A 16 -15.24 -28.83 10.04
C GLU A 16 -15.04 -28.67 8.53
N ASN A 17 -14.13 -29.45 7.92
CA ASN A 17 -13.70 -29.28 6.52
C ASN A 17 -13.33 -27.84 6.16
N LEU A 18 -12.67 -27.14 7.10
CA LEU A 18 -12.41 -25.72 7.03
C LEU A 18 -10.91 -25.45 7.07
N THR A 19 -10.43 -24.59 6.16
CA THR A 19 -9.08 -24.03 6.24
C THR A 19 -9.18 -22.53 6.42
N SER A 20 -8.49 -22.00 7.43
CA SER A 20 -8.47 -20.58 7.74
C SER A 20 -7.05 -20.04 7.63
N SER A 21 -6.89 -18.94 6.91
CA SER A 21 -5.64 -18.20 6.79
C SER A 21 -5.79 -16.83 7.44
N ARG A 22 -4.78 -16.40 8.19
CA ARG A 22 -4.73 -15.11 8.87
C ARG A 22 -3.42 -14.40 8.57
N LEU A 23 -3.54 -13.21 7.99
CA LEU A 23 -2.44 -12.29 7.72
C LEU A 23 -2.52 -11.11 8.70
N VAL A 24 -1.41 -10.78 9.37
CA VAL A 24 -1.33 -9.60 10.23
C VAL A 24 -0.22 -8.69 9.70
N PHE A 25 -0.56 -7.43 9.39
CA PHE A 25 0.42 -6.48 8.89
C PHE A 25 0.06 -5.04 9.26
N ASN A 26 1.09 -4.19 9.32
CA ASN A 26 0.93 -2.74 9.51
C ASN A 26 1.01 -2.05 8.14
N PRO A 27 -0.11 -1.55 7.58
CA PRO A 27 -0.10 -0.86 6.30
C PRO A 27 0.69 0.45 6.37
N SER A 28 1.24 0.85 5.22
CA SER A 28 1.95 2.12 5.03
C SER A 28 1.43 2.83 3.79
N LYS A 29 1.76 4.12 3.62
CA LYS A 29 1.40 4.90 2.42
C LYS A 29 1.72 4.21 1.09
N HIS A 30 2.79 3.42 1.04
CA HIS A 30 3.22 2.71 -0.18
C HIS A 30 2.32 1.52 -0.51
N ASP A 31 1.48 1.09 0.43
CA ASP A 31 0.53 -0.01 0.27
C ASP A 31 -0.86 0.49 -0.19
N ASN A 32 -1.09 1.81 -0.22
CA ASN A 32 -2.32 2.37 -0.77
C ASN A 32 -2.46 1.98 -2.24
N GLN A 33 -3.66 1.59 -2.65
CA GLN A 33 -4.00 1.09 -3.99
C GLN A 33 -3.22 -0.17 -4.41
N ARG A 34 -2.61 -0.89 -3.46
CA ARG A 34 -2.07 -2.24 -3.72
C ARG A 34 -3.14 -3.30 -3.50
N ASN A 35 -2.93 -4.45 -4.14
CA ASN A 35 -3.81 -5.61 -4.01
C ASN A 35 -3.41 -6.46 -2.80
N LEU A 36 -4.40 -6.83 -2.00
CA LEU A 36 -4.33 -7.91 -1.03
C LEU A 36 -5.21 -9.05 -1.54
N SER A 37 -4.62 -10.21 -1.85
CA SER A 37 -5.39 -11.38 -2.30
C SER A 37 -5.35 -12.52 -1.30
N CYS A 38 -6.47 -13.25 -1.23
CA CYS A 38 -6.61 -14.50 -0.50
C CYS A 38 -6.89 -15.61 -1.50
N ARG A 39 -5.92 -16.52 -1.67
CA ARG A 39 -5.97 -17.62 -2.65
C ARG A 39 -6.12 -18.97 -1.94
N GLY A 40 -7.20 -19.67 -2.24
CA GLY A 40 -7.43 -21.06 -1.85
C GLY A 40 -7.10 -22.00 -3.01
N ASP A 41 -6.26 -22.99 -2.75
CA ASP A 41 -5.82 -23.98 -3.73
C ASP A 41 -6.00 -25.39 -3.15
N ASN A 42 -6.61 -26.28 -3.93
CA ASN A 42 -6.75 -27.69 -3.59
C ASN A 42 -5.96 -28.54 -4.61
N PRO A 43 -4.81 -29.11 -4.24
CA PRO A 43 -3.98 -29.90 -5.16
C PRO A 43 -4.68 -31.14 -5.75
N GLN A 44 -5.73 -31.64 -5.10
CA GLN A 44 -6.51 -32.79 -5.58
C GLN A 44 -7.57 -32.39 -6.62
N LEU A 45 -7.83 -31.10 -6.79
CA LEU A 45 -8.79 -30.58 -7.76
C LEU A 45 -8.08 -29.53 -8.64
N PRO A 46 -7.44 -29.97 -9.75
CA PRO A 46 -6.78 -29.06 -10.69
C PRO A 46 -7.74 -27.98 -11.20
N ASP A 47 -7.20 -26.82 -11.53
CA ASP A 47 -7.93 -25.69 -12.13
C ASP A 47 -9.11 -25.13 -11.30
N SER A 48 -9.15 -25.42 -9.99
CA SER A 48 -10.23 -25.00 -9.07
C SER A 48 -9.84 -23.89 -8.08
N VAL A 49 -8.81 -23.14 -8.42
CA VAL A 49 -8.29 -22.06 -7.58
C VAL A 49 -9.38 -21.02 -7.37
N LEU A 50 -9.62 -20.67 -6.11
CA LEU A 50 -10.47 -19.54 -5.74
C LEU A 50 -9.61 -18.42 -5.21
N GLU A 51 -9.86 -17.20 -5.68
CA GLU A 51 -9.14 -16.01 -5.24
C GLU A 51 -10.14 -14.87 -5.02
N ASP A 52 -10.02 -14.22 -3.87
CA ASP A 52 -10.67 -12.94 -3.60
C ASP A 52 -9.60 -11.87 -3.40
N THR A 53 -9.83 -10.68 -3.95
CA THR A 53 -8.82 -9.60 -3.96
C THR A 53 -9.44 -8.28 -3.54
N TRP A 54 -8.77 -7.60 -2.62
CA TRP A 54 -9.11 -6.26 -2.17
C TRP A 54 -8.07 -5.26 -2.66
N VAL A 55 -8.52 -4.12 -3.18
CA VAL A 55 -7.68 -2.94 -3.39
C VAL A 55 -7.64 -2.18 -2.06
N LEU A 56 -6.45 -2.06 -1.47
CA LEU A 56 -6.30 -1.41 -0.18
C LEU A 56 -6.49 0.09 -0.29
N ASP A 57 -7.40 0.64 0.53
CA ASP A 57 -7.58 2.07 0.72
C ASP A 57 -6.89 2.50 2.03
N VAL A 58 -5.63 2.90 1.94
CA VAL A 58 -4.80 3.21 3.12
C VAL A 58 -4.74 4.72 3.31
N LEU A 59 -5.22 5.19 4.46
CA LEU A 59 -5.19 6.59 4.84
C LEU A 59 -3.82 6.99 5.39
N PHE A 60 -3.29 8.14 4.97
CA PHE A 60 -2.00 8.65 5.45
C PHE A 60 -1.91 10.18 5.39
N PRO A 61 -1.14 10.79 6.31
CA PRO A 61 -0.93 12.24 6.33
C PRO A 61 -0.14 12.73 5.11
N PRO A 62 -0.23 14.02 4.77
CA PRO A 62 0.48 14.57 3.62
C PRO A 62 1.99 14.51 3.78
N GLU A 63 2.66 14.16 2.69
CA GLU A 63 4.08 14.47 2.53
C GLU A 63 4.26 15.84 1.91
N LEU A 64 5.12 16.63 2.53
CA LEU A 64 5.42 17.99 2.13
C LEU A 64 6.75 18.05 1.37
N GLU A 65 6.73 18.70 0.22
CA GLU A 65 7.92 18.96 -0.60
C GLU A 65 7.92 20.43 -1.00
N VAL A 66 8.98 21.17 -0.66
CA VAL A 66 9.13 22.57 -1.08
C VAL A 66 9.98 22.61 -2.34
N LYS A 67 9.41 23.16 -3.42
CA LYS A 67 10.11 23.37 -4.70
C LYS A 67 10.31 24.85 -4.94
N ILE A 68 11.46 25.17 -5.53
CA ILE A 68 11.75 26.51 -6.02
C ILE A 68 11.59 26.49 -7.53
N ASN A 69 10.65 27.27 -8.04
CA ASN A 69 10.46 27.41 -9.48
C ASN A 69 11.34 28.55 -9.98
N LYS A 70 12.62 28.26 -10.24
CA LYS A 70 13.56 29.19 -10.92
C LYS A 70 14.75 28.42 -11.54
N PRO A 71 15.25 28.81 -12.72
CA PRO A 71 16.54 28.31 -13.20
C PRO A 71 17.66 28.75 -12.24
N VAL A 72 18.46 27.78 -11.78
CA VAL A 72 19.67 28.00 -10.98
C VAL A 72 20.80 28.34 -11.96
N PRO A 73 21.66 29.37 -11.72
CA PRO A 73 21.88 30.09 -10.46
C PRO A 73 20.89 31.22 -10.15
N ILE A 74 20.63 31.41 -8.85
CA ILE A 74 19.79 32.51 -8.31
C ILE A 74 20.69 33.70 -8.00
N PHE A 75 20.28 34.91 -8.42
CA PHE A 75 21.03 36.15 -8.20
C PHE A 75 20.36 37.05 -7.16
N GLU A 76 21.14 37.92 -6.53
CA GLU A 76 20.65 38.95 -5.61
C GLU A 76 19.65 39.89 -6.32
N GLY A 77 18.56 40.24 -5.63
CA GLY A 77 17.49 41.08 -6.17
C GLY A 77 16.49 40.37 -7.09
N ALA A 78 16.61 39.06 -7.29
CA ALA A 78 15.78 38.34 -8.25
C ALA A 78 14.66 37.54 -7.55
N ASP A 79 13.41 37.72 -8.01
CA ASP A 79 12.24 37.07 -7.43
C ASP A 79 12.27 35.54 -7.59
N VAL A 80 11.87 34.82 -6.55
CA VAL A 80 11.76 33.35 -6.54
C VAL A 80 10.36 32.97 -6.08
N HIS A 81 9.80 31.93 -6.69
CA HIS A 81 8.54 31.35 -6.25
C HIS A 81 8.79 30.03 -5.53
N LEU A 82 8.38 29.97 -4.26
CA LEU A 82 8.39 28.75 -3.45
C LEU A 82 7.01 28.09 -3.53
N SER A 83 6.98 26.85 -4.02
CA SER A 83 5.76 26.04 -4.06
C SER A 83 5.85 24.92 -3.02
N CYS A 84 4.83 24.79 -2.17
CA CYS A 84 4.68 23.63 -1.29
C CYS A 84 3.76 22.61 -1.96
N ILE A 85 4.26 21.40 -2.17
CA ILE A 85 3.49 20.28 -2.70
C ILE A 85 3.11 19.38 -1.54
N SER A 86 1.80 19.16 -1.37
CA SER A 86 1.21 18.30 -0.35
C SER A 86 0.55 17.10 -1.03
N ARG A 87 0.83 15.88 -0.54
CA ARG A 87 0.27 14.63 -1.10
C ARG A 87 -0.37 13.75 -0.02
N PRO A 88 -1.55 14.10 0.51
CA PRO A 88 -2.29 13.28 1.47
C PRO A 88 -3.16 12.21 0.79
N HIS A 89 -3.66 11.27 1.60
CA HIS A 89 -4.81 10.44 1.21
C HIS A 89 -5.80 10.30 2.39
N PRO A 90 -7.07 10.72 2.22
CA PRO A 90 -7.66 11.25 0.99
C PRO A 90 -7.13 12.64 0.63
N GLN A 91 -7.37 13.09 -0.60
CA GLN A 91 -6.99 14.45 -1.01
C GLN A 91 -7.75 15.49 -0.19
N ILE A 92 -7.04 16.53 0.25
CA ILE A 92 -7.68 17.69 0.89
C ILE A 92 -8.38 18.47 -0.24
N VAL A 93 -9.70 18.59 -0.16
CA VAL A 93 -10.54 19.36 -1.10
C VAL A 93 -10.71 20.78 -0.58
#